data_AF-A0A957P9G1-F1
#
_entry.id   AF-A0A957P9G1-F1
#
_cell.length_a   1.000
_cell.length_b   1.000
_cell.length_c   1.000
_cell.angle_alpha   90.00
_cell.angle_beta   90.00
_cell.angle_gamma   90.00
#
_symmetry.space_group_name_H-M   'P 1'
#
loop_
_entity.id
_entity.type
_entity.pdbx_description
1 polymer ?
#
loop_
_entity_poly.entity_id
_entity_poly.type
_entity_poly.pdbx_seq_one_letter_code
_entity_poly.pdbx_strand_id
1 'polypeptide(L)'
;ETARQAVRDGILDMVAMTRAHIADPHLVNKISRGEEKRIRPCVGTQFCQMTKPATCIHNPATAREAKLPHVIAPAAAARKVVIVGGGIAGLEAARVSAERRHSVVLFEATDRLGGQINLAAQFVHRRRLQEIVRWREDELAHLGVDVRLNV
;
A
#
# COMPACT_ATOMS: atom_id res chain seq x y z
N GLU A 1 11.93 -12.12 -7.72
CA GLU A 1 11.48 -13.50 -7.43
C GLU A 1 12.46 -14.15 -6.46
N THR A 2 11.98 -14.76 -5.37
CA THR A 2 12.87 -15.34 -4.35
C THR A 2 12.22 -16.54 -3.64
N ALA A 3 11.06 -16.36 -2.99
CA ALA A 3 10.42 -17.40 -2.17
C ALA A 3 9.94 -18.63 -2.98
N ARG A 4 9.11 -18.42 -4.00
CA ARG A 4 8.56 -19.50 -4.85
C ARG A 4 9.66 -20.26 -5.59
N GLN A 5 10.72 -19.56 -5.98
CA GLN A 5 11.85 -20.17 -6.67
C GLN A 5 12.64 -21.06 -5.71
N ALA A 6 12.95 -20.59 -4.49
CA ALA A 6 13.69 -21.37 -3.51
C ALA A 6 12.95 -22.67 -3.09
N VAL A 7 11.62 -22.63 -2.99
CA VAL A 7 10.80 -23.84 -2.77
C VAL A 7 10.88 -24.77 -3.99
N ARG A 8 10.70 -24.23 -5.20
CA ARG A 8 10.74 -25.02 -6.44
C ARG A 8 12.08 -25.71 -6.67
N ASP A 9 13.17 -25.04 -6.32
CA ASP A 9 14.54 -25.54 -6.48
C ASP A 9 14.96 -26.47 -5.32
N GLY A 10 14.08 -26.74 -4.36
CA GLY A 10 14.38 -27.61 -3.22
C GLY A 10 15.39 -27.03 -2.23
N ILE A 11 15.63 -25.71 -2.25
CA ILE A 11 16.55 -25.03 -1.33
C ILE A 11 15.96 -24.98 0.08
N LEU A 12 14.63 -24.91 0.19
CA LEU A 12 13.88 -24.85 1.43
C LEU A 12 12.47 -25.43 1.25
N ASP A 13 11.88 -25.95 2.33
CA ASP A 13 10.50 -26.45 2.32
C ASP A 13 9.47 -25.36 2.65
N MET A 14 9.87 -24.34 3.42
CA MET A 14 9.00 -23.27 3.88
C MET A 14 9.72 -21.93 4.00
N VAL A 15 8.99 -20.84 3.71
CA VAL A 15 9.49 -19.46 3.84
C VAL A 15 8.77 -18.75 4.99
N ALA A 16 9.51 -18.44 6.05
CA ALA A 16 9.00 -17.62 7.15
C ALA A 16 9.03 -16.13 6.75
N MET A 17 7.92 -15.42 6.98
CA MET A 17 7.75 -14.03 6.50
C MET A 17 7.12 -13.10 7.53
N THR A 18 7.81 -12.71 8.61
CA THR A 18 7.17 -11.87 9.66
C THR A 18 6.75 -10.48 9.15
N ARG A 19 7.70 -9.68 8.66
CA ARG A 19 7.44 -8.28 8.27
C ARG A 19 6.57 -8.14 7.02
N ALA A 20 6.57 -9.16 6.15
CA ALA A 20 5.68 -9.17 4.99
C ALA A 20 4.23 -9.31 5.43
N HIS A 21 3.93 -10.21 6.37
CA HIS A 21 2.57 -10.34 6.93
C HIS A 21 2.14 -9.11 7.74
N ILE A 22 3.08 -8.42 8.41
CA ILE A 22 2.79 -7.13 9.06
C ILE A 22 2.33 -6.08 8.02
N ALA A 23 3.03 -6.00 6.88
CA ALA A 23 2.67 -5.08 5.80
C ALA A 23 1.37 -5.50 5.08
N ASP A 24 1.19 -6.80 4.84
CA ASP A 24 0.01 -7.35 4.19
C ASP A 24 -0.41 -8.70 4.82
N PRO A 25 -1.38 -8.70 5.74
CA PRO A 25 -1.86 -9.94 6.34
C PRO A 25 -2.62 -10.83 5.35
N HIS A 26 -3.01 -10.32 4.19
CA HIS A 26 -3.73 -11.05 3.15
C HIS A 26 -2.81 -11.57 2.04
N LEU A 27 -1.48 -11.48 2.22
CA LEU A 27 -0.48 -11.91 1.24
C LEU A 27 -0.77 -13.31 0.69
N VAL A 28 -0.99 -14.30 1.56
CA VAL A 28 -1.23 -15.69 1.13
C VAL A 28 -2.55 -15.81 0.36
N ASN A 29 -3.62 -15.17 0.84
CA ASN A 29 -4.91 -15.18 0.14
C ASN A 29 -4.83 -14.54 -1.24
N LYS A 30 -4.08 -13.44 -1.39
CA LYS A 30 -3.84 -12.79 -2.69
C LYS A 30 -3.07 -13.69 -3.64
N ILE A 31 -2.04 -14.39 -3.15
CA ILE A 31 -1.29 -15.38 -3.95
C ILE A 31 -2.24 -16.47 -4.46
N SER A 32 -3.04 -17.07 -3.58
CA SER A 32 -3.98 -18.13 -3.98
C SER A 32 -5.04 -17.69 -4.98
N ARG A 33 -5.35 -16.39 -5.05
CA ARG A 33 -6.27 -15.80 -6.04
C ARG A 33 -5.58 -15.28 -7.31
N GLY A 34 -4.26 -15.42 -7.44
CA GLY A 34 -3.49 -14.86 -8.57
C GLY A 34 -3.35 -13.33 -8.54
N GLU A 35 -3.62 -12.68 -7.41
CA GLU A 35 -3.59 -11.23 -7.23
C GLU A 35 -2.23 -10.74 -6.71
N GLU A 36 -1.14 -11.37 -7.11
CA GLU A 36 0.20 -11.13 -6.55
C GLU A 36 0.65 -9.67 -6.69
N LYS A 37 0.26 -9.01 -7.78
CA LYS A 37 0.55 -7.58 -8.04
C LYS A 37 -0.07 -6.65 -6.99
N ARG A 38 -1.12 -7.09 -6.29
CA ARG A 38 -1.82 -6.31 -5.26
C ARG A 38 -1.26 -6.51 -3.86
N ILE A 39 -0.24 -7.36 -3.68
CA ILE A 39 0.40 -7.57 -2.38
C ILE A 39 1.10 -6.28 -1.97
N ARG A 40 0.81 -5.79 -0.77
CA ARG A 40 1.47 -4.60 -0.22
C ARG A 40 2.86 -4.98 0.30
N PRO A 41 3.95 -4.56 -0.38
CA PRO A 41 5.29 -5.04 -0.03
C PRO A 41 5.80 -4.42 1.28
N CYS A 42 6.58 -5.20 2.03
CA CYS A 42 7.39 -4.63 3.11
C CYS A 42 8.57 -3.85 2.51
N VAL A 43 8.71 -2.59 2.90
CA VAL A 43 9.78 -1.70 2.43
C VAL A 43 11.02 -1.67 3.33
N GLY A 44 11.02 -2.46 4.41
CA GLY A 44 12.21 -2.69 5.23
C GLY A 44 12.63 -1.54 6.15
N THR A 45 11.74 -0.61 6.49
CA THR A 45 12.05 0.57 7.33
C THR A 45 12.26 0.27 8.81
N GLN A 46 12.05 -0.96 9.25
CA GLN A 46 12.09 -1.39 10.66
C GLN A 46 11.11 -0.64 11.59
N PHE A 47 10.16 0.14 11.05
CA PHE A 47 9.21 0.91 11.85
C PHE A 47 8.42 0.04 12.86
N CYS A 48 8.13 -1.21 12.48
CA CYS A 48 7.46 -2.20 13.34
C CYS A 48 8.26 -2.61 14.58
N GLN A 49 9.56 -2.33 14.65
CA GLN A 49 10.41 -2.58 15.82
C GLN A 49 10.57 -1.33 16.69
N MET A 50 10.24 -0.14 16.17
CA MET A 50 10.46 1.14 16.83
C MET A 50 9.26 1.61 17.65
N THR A 51 8.09 0.98 17.49
CA THR A 51 6.85 1.39 18.17
C THR A 51 6.31 0.28 19.07
N LYS A 52 5.61 0.69 20.14
CA LYS A 52 4.79 -0.20 20.98
C LYS A 52 3.36 0.36 21.05
N PRO A 53 2.33 -0.35 20.55
CA PRO A 53 2.41 -1.63 19.85
C PRO A 53 3.17 -1.52 18.51
N ALA A 54 3.55 -2.66 17.92
CA ALA A 54 4.28 -2.72 16.65
C ALA A 54 3.39 -2.23 15.50
N THR A 55 3.75 -1.11 14.85
CA THR A 55 2.97 -0.51 13.76
C THR A 55 3.74 -0.56 12.44
N CYS A 56 3.05 -0.46 11.31
CA CYS A 56 3.68 -0.47 10.00
C CYS A 56 3.58 0.92 9.35
N ILE A 57 4.69 1.39 8.75
CA ILE A 57 4.67 2.62 7.94
C ILE A 57 3.79 2.47 6.70
N HIS A 58 3.65 1.24 6.19
CA HIS A 58 2.94 0.94 4.95
C HIS A 58 1.48 0.52 5.21
N ASN A 59 1.22 -0.18 6.32
CA ASN A 59 -0.09 -0.68 6.70
C ASN A 59 -0.63 0.07 7.94
N PRO A 60 -1.54 1.04 7.76
CA PRO A 60 -2.05 1.83 8.88
C PRO A 60 -2.86 0.99 9.90
N ALA A 61 -3.45 -0.12 9.46
CA ALA A 61 -4.29 -1.01 10.27
C ALA A 61 -3.50 -1.92 11.23
N THR A 62 -2.19 -2.14 10.98
CA THR A 62 -1.36 -2.96 11.88
C THR A 62 -1.43 -2.42 13.32
N ALA A 63 -1.75 -3.32 14.26
CA ALA A 63 -1.94 -3.05 15.68
C ALA A 63 -3.11 -2.09 16.01
N ARG A 64 -4.02 -1.88 15.05
CA ARG A 64 -5.23 -1.04 15.19
C ARG A 64 -6.47 -1.75 14.64
N GLU A 65 -6.40 -3.05 14.40
CA GLU A 65 -7.37 -3.84 13.63
C GLU A 65 -8.78 -3.75 14.21
N ALA A 66 -8.91 -3.69 15.53
CA ALA A 66 -10.20 -3.55 16.21
C ALA A 66 -10.94 -2.24 15.88
N LYS A 67 -10.21 -1.19 15.49
CA LYS A 67 -10.77 0.12 15.13
C LYS A 67 -10.63 0.44 13.64
N LEU A 68 -9.65 -0.16 12.97
CA LEU A 68 -9.31 0.07 11.57
C LEU A 68 -9.15 -1.29 10.86
N PRO A 69 -10.24 -1.85 10.30
CA PRO A 69 -10.20 -3.15 9.64
C PRO A 69 -9.39 -3.09 8.33
N HIS A 70 -8.74 -4.19 7.95
CA HIS A 70 -8.04 -4.30 6.66
C HIS A 70 -9.00 -4.38 5.47
N VAL A 71 -10.18 -4.96 5.69
CA VAL A 71 -11.26 -5.03 4.69
C VAL A 71 -12.12 -3.78 4.83
N ILE A 72 -12.10 -2.93 3.80
CA ILE A 72 -12.88 -1.70 3.77
C ILE A 72 -14.27 -2.01 3.21
N ALA A 73 -15.29 -1.82 4.06
CA ALA A 73 -16.68 -1.99 3.66
C ALA A 73 -17.15 -0.82 2.77
N PRO A 74 -18.00 -1.07 1.76
CA PRO A 74 -18.66 -0.02 1.00
C PRO A 74 -19.41 0.98 1.89
N ALA A 75 -19.46 2.25 1.49
CA ALA A 75 -20.32 3.23 2.16
C ALA A 75 -21.80 2.97 1.86
N ALA A 76 -22.68 3.29 2.82
CA ALA A 76 -24.13 3.18 2.64
C ALA A 76 -24.66 4.08 1.49
N ALA A 77 -23.98 5.21 1.25
CA ALA A 77 -24.28 6.10 0.14
C ALA A 77 -22.97 6.56 -0.52
N ALA A 78 -22.88 6.36 -1.83
CA ALA A 78 -21.77 6.87 -2.64
C ALA A 78 -21.81 8.40 -2.71
N ARG A 79 -20.63 9.02 -2.85
CA ARG A 79 -20.44 10.47 -2.91
C ARG A 79 -19.31 10.76 -3.88
N LYS A 80 -19.21 12.00 -4.33
CA LYS A 80 -18.01 12.51 -5.02
C LYS A 80 -17.02 13.03 -3.98
N VAL A 81 -15.78 12.57 -4.05
CA VAL A 81 -14.70 12.94 -3.13
C VAL A 81 -13.58 13.57 -3.94
N VAL A 82 -13.18 14.78 -3.53
CA VAL A 82 -12.06 15.52 -4.13
C VAL A 82 -10.91 15.49 -3.14
N ILE A 83 -9.73 15.08 -3.62
CA ILE A 83 -8.49 15.03 -2.84
C ILE A 83 -7.47 15.93 -3.51
N VAL A 84 -6.84 16.80 -2.72
CA VAL A 84 -5.81 17.73 -3.18
C VAL A 84 -4.48 17.33 -2.56
N GLY A 85 -3.53 16.95 -3.40
CA GLY A 85 -2.20 16.44 -3.04
C GLY A 85 -2.06 14.93 -3.24
N GLY A 86 -1.13 14.54 -4.09
CA GLY A 86 -0.72 13.17 -4.42
C GLY A 86 0.40 12.61 -3.53
N GLY A 87 0.61 13.18 -2.34
CA GLY A 87 1.47 12.58 -1.31
C GLY A 87 0.84 11.35 -0.66
N ILE A 88 1.57 10.65 0.22
CA ILE A 88 1.10 9.40 0.86
C ILE A 88 -0.28 9.53 1.54
N ALA A 89 -0.53 10.66 2.21
CA ALA A 89 -1.82 10.90 2.85
C ALA A 89 -2.98 10.95 1.83
N GLY A 90 -2.80 11.70 0.73
CA GLY A 90 -3.81 11.80 -0.32
C GLY A 90 -4.00 10.49 -1.09
N LEU A 91 -2.91 9.77 -1.37
CA LEU A 91 -2.99 8.45 -2.00
C LEU A 91 -3.75 7.43 -1.14
N GLU A 92 -3.48 7.38 0.17
CA GLU A 92 -4.21 6.48 1.08
C GLU A 92 -5.68 6.89 1.23
N ALA A 93 -5.96 8.20 1.33
CA ALA A 93 -7.33 8.71 1.38
C ALA A 93 -8.09 8.34 0.10
N ALA A 94 -7.47 8.49 -1.07
CA ALA A 94 -8.08 8.14 -2.35
C ALA A 94 -8.39 6.64 -2.45
N ARG A 95 -7.44 5.80 -2.04
CA ARG A 95 -7.60 4.34 -2.02
C ARG A 95 -8.78 3.94 -1.14
N VAL A 96 -8.80 4.42 0.11
CA VAL A 96 -9.87 4.08 1.07
C VAL A 96 -11.22 4.62 0.60
N SER A 97 -11.28 5.85 0.08
CA SER A 97 -12.53 6.41 -0.46
C SER A 97 -13.04 5.62 -1.65
N ALA A 98 -12.17 5.17 -2.55
CA ALA A 98 -12.54 4.39 -3.72
C ALA A 98 -12.96 2.96 -3.35
N GLU A 99 -12.29 2.30 -2.40
CA GLU A 99 -12.74 0.99 -1.86
C GLU A 99 -14.12 1.08 -1.21
N ARG A 100 -14.45 2.23 -0.61
CA ARG A 100 -15.80 2.53 -0.09
C ARG A 100 -16.83 2.81 -1.20
N ARG A 101 -16.45 2.72 -2.48
CA ARG A 101 -17.27 2.97 -3.68
C ARG A 101 -17.69 4.43 -3.89
N HIS A 102 -16.89 5.37 -3.41
CA HIS A 102 -17.06 6.78 -3.79
C HIS A 102 -16.48 7.03 -5.19
N SER A 103 -17.00 8.04 -5.90
CA SER A 103 -16.35 8.58 -7.09
C SER A 103 -15.24 9.53 -6.64
N VAL A 104 -13.98 9.17 -6.88
CA VAL A 104 -12.83 9.90 -6.34
C VAL A 104 -12.08 10.59 -7.48
N VAL A 105 -11.74 11.85 -7.26
CA VAL A 105 -10.76 12.58 -8.07
C VAL A 105 -9.63 13.06 -7.17
N LEU A 106 -8.39 12.82 -7.59
CA LEU A 106 -7.17 13.26 -6.92
C LEU A 106 -6.43 14.24 -7.84
N PHE A 107 -6.14 15.42 -7.30
CA PHE A 107 -5.33 16.44 -7.96
C PHE A 107 -3.92 16.48 -7.34
N GLU A 108 -2.89 16.56 -8.16
CA GLU A 108 -1.50 16.73 -7.73
C GLU A 108 -0.82 17.81 -8.58
N ALA A 109 -0.12 18.72 -7.91
CA ALA A 109 0.51 19.88 -8.53
C ALA A 109 1.72 19.53 -9.39
N THR A 110 2.41 18.42 -9.10
CA THR A 110 3.58 17.95 -9.83
C THR A 110 3.22 16.93 -10.91
N ASP A 111 4.23 16.52 -11.67
CA ASP A 111 4.12 15.55 -12.78
C ASP A 111 4.05 14.09 -12.33
N ARG A 112 4.07 13.83 -11.01
CA ARG A 112 4.07 12.48 -10.44
C ARG A 112 3.52 12.44 -9.02
N LEU A 113 2.97 11.30 -8.62
CA LEU A 113 2.53 11.09 -7.25
C LEU A 113 3.72 10.73 -6.33
N GLY A 114 3.51 10.83 -5.03
CA GLY A 114 4.42 10.35 -3.99
C GLY A 114 4.89 11.43 -3.00
N GLY A 115 4.83 12.70 -3.38
CA GLY A 115 5.16 13.84 -2.51
C GLY A 115 6.52 13.66 -1.80
N GLN A 116 6.55 13.77 -0.48
CA GLN A 116 7.78 13.67 0.31
C GLN A 116 8.50 12.31 0.21
N ILE A 117 7.80 11.22 -0.12
CA ILE A 117 8.47 9.93 -0.35
C ILE A 117 9.38 9.98 -1.57
N ASN A 118 9.04 10.78 -2.59
CA ASN A 118 9.90 10.96 -3.75
C ASN A 118 11.24 11.56 -3.39
N LEU A 119 11.25 12.53 -2.47
CA LEU A 119 12.48 13.11 -1.94
C LEU A 119 13.23 12.09 -1.06
N ALA A 120 12.52 11.43 -0.14
CA ALA A 120 13.14 10.48 0.79
C ALA A 120 13.81 9.29 0.08
N ALA A 121 13.26 8.86 -1.05
CA ALA A 121 13.75 7.70 -1.78
C ALA A 121 14.89 8.00 -2.77
N GLN A 122 15.27 9.27 -2.96
CA GLN A 122 16.49 9.63 -3.72
C GLN A 122 17.75 9.10 -3.04
N PHE A 123 17.72 8.95 -1.71
CA PHE A 123 18.83 8.36 -0.97
C PHE A 123 18.95 6.86 -1.25
N VAL A 124 20.15 6.40 -1.60
CA VAL A 124 20.39 5.03 -2.08
C VAL A 124 19.84 3.96 -1.13
N HIS A 125 20.01 4.14 0.18
CA HIS A 125 19.55 3.17 1.18
C HIS A 125 18.03 3.23 1.45
N ARG A 126 17.33 4.21 0.87
CA ARG A 126 15.87 4.43 1.03
C ARG A 126 15.10 4.29 -0.28
N ARG A 127 15.73 3.86 -1.37
CA ARG A 127 15.05 3.65 -2.68
C ARG A 127 13.79 2.81 -2.58
N ARG A 128 13.79 1.80 -1.69
CA ARG A 128 12.65 0.90 -1.48
C ARG A 128 11.40 1.59 -0.92
N LEU A 129 11.50 2.82 -0.39
CA LEU A 129 10.34 3.62 -0.01
C LEU A 129 9.44 3.95 -1.22
N GLN A 130 9.98 3.95 -2.45
CA GLN A 130 9.17 4.14 -3.66
C GLN A 130 8.07 3.10 -3.82
N GLU A 131 8.25 1.90 -3.29
CA GLU A 131 7.23 0.85 -3.32
C GLU A 131 5.97 1.21 -2.52
N ILE A 132 6.05 2.17 -1.58
CA ILE A 132 4.88 2.72 -0.88
C ILE A 132 3.99 3.50 -1.85
N VAL A 133 4.62 4.25 -2.75
CA VAL A 133 3.94 5.07 -3.76
C VAL A 133 3.42 4.18 -4.87
N ARG A 134 4.29 3.39 -5.50
CA ARG A 134 3.96 2.49 -6.61
C ARG A 134 2.78 1.57 -6.28
N TRP A 135 2.80 0.93 -5.12
CA TRP A 135 1.69 0.07 -4.70
C TRP A 135 0.36 0.84 -4.60
N ARG A 136 0.37 2.10 -4.14
CA ARG A 136 -0.84 2.92 -4.09
C ARG A 136 -1.28 3.36 -5.48
N GLU A 137 -0.36 3.76 -6.35
CA GLU A 137 -0.68 4.10 -7.73
C GLU A 137 -1.38 2.94 -8.45
N ASP A 138 -0.85 1.72 -8.32
CA ASP A 138 -1.45 0.51 -8.89
C ASP A 138 -2.86 0.24 -8.31
N GLU A 139 -3.04 0.40 -7.00
CA GLU A 139 -4.35 0.24 -6.37
C GLU A 139 -5.35 1.33 -6.79
N LEU A 140 -4.92 2.58 -6.93
CA LEU A 140 -5.77 3.68 -7.42
C LEU A 140 -6.22 3.43 -8.86
N ALA A 141 -5.30 2.97 -9.72
CA ALA A 141 -5.60 2.59 -11.09
C ALA A 141 -6.59 1.42 -11.13
N HIS A 142 -6.39 0.39 -10.31
CA HIS A 142 -7.30 -0.75 -10.20
C HIS A 142 -8.69 -0.34 -9.71
N LEU A 143 -8.78 0.62 -8.79
CA LEU A 143 -10.03 1.14 -8.23
C LEU A 143 -10.71 2.20 -9.11
N GLY A 144 -10.09 2.60 -10.23
CA GLY A 144 -10.66 3.57 -11.17
C GLY A 144 -10.71 5.01 -10.63
N VAL A 145 -9.74 5.41 -9.80
CA VAL A 145 -9.62 6.79 -9.33
C VAL A 145 -9.15 7.72 -10.46
N ASP A 146 -9.83 8.85 -10.63
CA ASP A 146 -9.43 9.90 -11.58
C ASP A 146 -8.24 10.68 -10.99
N VAL A 147 -7.03 10.39 -11.47
CA VAL A 147 -5.79 11.08 -11.06
C VAL A 147 -5.43 12.13 -12.10
N ARG A 148 -5.26 13.38 -11.64
CA ARG A 148 -4.88 14.52 -12.47
C ARG A 148 -3.61 15.14 -11.93
N LEU A 149 -2.59 15.18 -12.78
CA LEU A 149 -1.26 15.70 -12.48
C LEU A 149 -1.08 17.07 -13.12
N ASN A 150 -0.15 17.88 -12.61
CA ASN A 150 0.14 19.25 -13.07
C ASN A 150 -1.06 20.22 -12.96
N VAL A 151 -1.80 20.16 -11.85
CA VAL A 151 -3.06 20.92 -11.63
C VAL A 151 -3.21 21.44 -10.21
#